data_AF-A0A9W9ZC46-F1
#
_entry.id   AF-A0A9W9ZC46-F1
#
_cell.length_a   1.000
_cell.length_b   1.000
_cell.length_c   1.000
_cell.angle_alpha   90.00
_cell.angle_beta   90.00
_cell.angle_gamma   90.00
#
_symmetry.space_group_name_H-M   'P 1'
#
loop_
_entity.id
_entity.type
_entity.pdbx_description
1 polymer ?
#
loop_
_entity_poly.entity_id
_entity_poly.type
_entity_poly.pdbx_seq_one_letter_code
_entity_poly.pdbx_strand_id
1 'polypeptide(L)'
;MEKEIEIFSLDLEARRPEEKATFFKQTLEGRKARKAREAREMDESADNPEISQPSKPKLMDSERRAFAEKYLEDIQERHSVTTEASDSGLGTHAAASELGMEEISETSKLRLKDLSKDVTHKLNIMLNADEATMEKFQRFFGLKSRNLPEWKLEPGLSHSQLESIQQDEVSQRRELERLEKEVAALKERRETMFKPQMEELQEEIEKAKTAISTAMDKWIHNQDKFTCFAVFVISDDKWSIEAMLEECIMEKLALIPDHAKLVVTPSEWETIGTVPETLHVMYNVDSYSIYSFYSLMIEIFNKRRETLDLVSMMQELYRTAISKRIIGRECHTKDNLSTLLRFQKTEENVSV
;
A
#
# COMPACT_ATOMS: atom_id res chain seq x y z
N MET A 1 -29.75 -32.91 -17.79
CA MET A 1 -28.57 -32.17 -18.26
C MET A 1 -27.78 -31.80 -17.02
N GLU A 2 -26.82 -32.64 -16.65
CA GLU A 2 -25.91 -32.36 -15.54
C GLU A 2 -25.12 -31.11 -15.92
N LYS A 3 -25.25 -30.03 -15.16
CA LYS A 3 -24.43 -28.84 -15.35
C LYS A 3 -23.03 -29.20 -14.83
N GLU A 4 -22.12 -29.51 -15.75
CA GLU A 4 -20.70 -29.67 -15.44
C GLU A 4 -20.18 -28.36 -14.84
N ILE A 5 -19.83 -28.40 -13.56
CA ILE A 5 -19.00 -27.37 -12.95
C ILE A 5 -17.56 -27.79 -13.27
N GLU A 6 -17.00 -27.24 -14.35
CA GLU A 6 -15.58 -27.40 -14.64
C GLU A 6 -14.79 -26.48 -13.68
N ILE A 7 -14.23 -27.07 -12.62
CA ILE A 7 -13.31 -26.36 -11.72
C ILE A 7 -11.89 -26.55 -12.24
N PHE A 8 -11.30 -25.49 -12.80
CA PHE A 8 -9.87 -25.46 -13.08
C PHE A 8 -9.15 -24.82 -11.90
N SER A 9 -8.50 -25.65 -11.08
CA SER A 9 -7.55 -25.17 -10.09
C SER A 9 -6.19 -25.04 -10.74
N LEU A 10 -5.71 -23.81 -10.93
CA LEU A 10 -4.30 -23.57 -11.21
C LEU A 10 -3.56 -23.64 -9.90
N ASP A 11 -3.02 -24.81 -9.59
CA ASP A 11 -2.12 -24.99 -8.48
C ASP A 11 -0.80 -24.28 -8.85
N LEU A 12 -0.69 -23.01 -8.47
CA LEU A 12 0.51 -22.18 -8.63
C LEU A 12 1.65 -22.63 -7.69
N GLU A 13 1.49 -23.74 -6.97
CA GLU A 13 2.52 -24.37 -6.16
C GLU A 13 3.58 -25.11 -7.00
N ALA A 14 4.23 -24.43 -7.94
CA ALA A 14 5.44 -24.91 -8.58
C ALA A 14 6.66 -24.72 -7.65
N ARG A 15 6.67 -25.39 -6.49
CA ARG A 15 7.92 -25.73 -5.80
C ARG A 15 8.00 -27.23 -5.63
N ARG A 16 9.09 -27.82 -6.17
CA ARG A 16 9.35 -29.25 -6.05
C ARG A 16 9.28 -29.65 -4.57
N PRO A 17 8.66 -30.80 -4.21
CA PRO A 17 8.58 -31.26 -2.82
C PRO A 17 9.95 -31.29 -2.10
N GLU A 18 11.02 -31.50 -2.86
CA GLU A 18 12.41 -31.53 -2.42
C GLU A 18 12.93 -30.13 -2.00
N GLU A 19 12.48 -29.07 -2.65
CA GLU A 19 12.81 -27.68 -2.31
C GLU A 19 12.01 -27.20 -1.08
N LYS A 20 10.78 -27.69 -0.92
CA LYS A 20 9.96 -27.48 0.30
C LYS A 20 10.64 -28.11 1.53
N ALA A 21 11.14 -29.34 1.41
CA ALA A 21 11.89 -30.00 2.48
C ALA A 21 13.18 -29.24 2.85
N THR A 22 13.87 -28.68 1.84
CA THR A 22 15.12 -27.95 2.04
C THR A 22 14.88 -26.59 2.71
N PHE A 23 13.84 -25.86 2.30
CA PHE A 23 13.45 -24.59 2.92
C PHE A 23 12.95 -24.77 4.37
N PHE A 24 12.12 -25.78 4.63
CA PHE A 24 11.69 -26.11 6.01
C PHE A 24 12.87 -26.54 6.88
N LYS A 25 13.80 -27.34 6.34
CA LYS A 25 15.00 -27.77 7.06
C LYS A 25 15.94 -26.61 7.36
N GLN A 26 16.16 -25.69 6.41
CA GLN A 26 16.95 -24.47 6.65
C GLN A 26 16.28 -23.53 7.67
N THR A 27 14.96 -23.39 7.63
CA THR A 27 14.21 -22.56 8.58
C THR A 27 14.21 -23.17 10.00
N LEU A 28 14.12 -24.50 10.10
CA LEU A 28 14.18 -25.22 11.36
C LEU A 28 15.59 -25.19 11.97
N GLU A 29 16.63 -25.38 11.16
CA GLU A 29 18.03 -25.27 11.60
C GLU A 29 18.41 -23.83 11.98
N GLY A 30 17.92 -22.82 11.25
CA GLY A 30 18.07 -21.41 11.64
C GLY A 30 17.41 -21.09 13.00
N ARG A 31 16.24 -21.68 13.28
CA ARG A 31 15.58 -21.56 14.58
C ARG A 31 16.33 -22.30 15.70
N LYS A 32 16.89 -23.49 15.43
CA LYS A 32 17.75 -24.20 16.41
C LYS A 32 19.02 -23.43 16.71
N ALA A 33 19.68 -22.86 15.69
CA ALA A 33 20.89 -22.07 15.86
C ALA A 33 20.63 -20.79 16.69
N ARG A 34 19.51 -20.11 16.45
CA ARG A 34 19.09 -18.95 17.24
C ARG A 34 18.79 -19.33 18.70
N LYS A 35 18.09 -20.44 18.92
CA LYS A 35 17.77 -20.92 20.27
C LYS A 35 19.01 -21.40 21.03
N ALA A 36 19.98 -21.98 20.34
CA ALA A 36 21.27 -22.36 20.92
C ALA A 36 22.14 -21.14 21.26
N ARG A 37 22.06 -20.06 20.47
CA ARG A 37 22.72 -18.79 20.78
C ARG A 37 22.08 -18.08 21.97
N GLU A 38 20.75 -18.01 22.02
CA GLU A 38 19.99 -17.47 23.17
C GLU A 38 20.26 -18.29 24.45
N ALA A 39 20.40 -19.61 24.35
CA ALA A 39 20.77 -20.46 25.49
C ALA A 39 22.22 -20.25 25.98
N ARG A 40 23.16 -19.94 25.07
CA ARG A 40 24.55 -19.61 25.44
C ARG A 40 24.68 -18.22 26.06
N GLU A 41 23.91 -17.25 25.57
CA GLU A 41 23.87 -15.90 26.15
C GLU A 41 23.24 -15.87 27.55
N MET A 42 22.41 -16.86 27.92
CA MET A 42 21.86 -16.99 29.28
C MET A 42 22.82 -17.64 30.29
N ASP A 43 23.79 -18.44 29.83
CA ASP A 43 24.74 -19.17 30.70
C ASP A 43 25.96 -18.32 31.11
N GLU A 44 26.27 -17.26 30.34
CA GLU A 44 27.35 -16.30 30.67
C GLU A 44 26.94 -15.15 31.60
N SER A 45 25.69 -15.12 32.08
CA SER A 45 25.18 -14.03 32.95
C SER A 45 25.12 -14.37 34.45
N ALA A 46 25.68 -15.50 34.88
CA ALA A 46 25.48 -16.05 36.22
C ALA A 46 26.28 -15.39 37.36
N ASP A 47 27.05 -14.32 37.13
CA ASP A 47 27.83 -13.63 38.18
C ASP A 47 27.59 -12.10 38.18
N ASN A 48 26.33 -11.66 38.36
CA ASN A 48 26.03 -10.42 39.11
C ASN A 48 24.51 -10.27 39.37
N PRO A 49 24.03 -10.15 40.62
CA PRO A 49 22.61 -9.94 40.89
C PRO A 49 22.31 -8.44 40.95
N GLU A 50 22.08 -7.80 39.80
CA GLU A 50 21.33 -6.54 39.75
C GLU A 50 20.19 -6.66 38.73
N ILE A 51 18.98 -6.74 39.29
CA ILE A 51 17.73 -7.10 38.64
C ILE A 51 17.26 -5.95 37.74
N SER A 52 17.41 -6.09 36.42
CA SER A 52 16.74 -5.26 35.42
C SER A 52 15.44 -5.93 34.98
N GLN A 53 14.31 -5.47 35.51
CA GLN A 53 12.98 -5.85 35.02
C GLN A 53 12.74 -5.32 33.60
N PRO A 54 12.08 -6.08 32.71
CA PRO A 54 11.67 -5.58 31.40
C PRO A 54 10.65 -4.44 31.60
N SER A 55 11.01 -3.26 31.09
CA SER A 55 10.17 -2.06 31.21
C SER A 55 8.82 -2.28 30.55
N LYS A 56 7.76 -2.23 31.36
CA LYS A 56 6.37 -2.16 30.91
C LYS A 56 6.25 -1.10 29.79
N PRO A 57 5.48 -1.36 28.72
CA PRO A 57 5.20 -0.34 27.71
C PRO A 57 4.63 0.87 28.43
N LYS A 58 5.31 2.01 28.26
CA LYS A 58 4.95 3.29 28.86
C LYS A 58 3.60 3.69 28.26
N LEU A 59 2.52 3.36 28.98
CA LEU A 59 1.16 3.79 28.66
C LEU A 59 1.22 5.29 28.37
N MET A 60 0.78 5.67 27.18
CA MET A 60 0.70 7.06 26.75
C MET A 60 -0.11 7.82 27.81
N ASP A 61 0.47 8.88 28.34
CA ASP A 61 -0.20 9.73 29.32
C ASP A 61 -1.51 10.27 28.74
N SER A 62 -2.54 10.32 29.59
CA SER A 62 -3.90 10.74 29.24
C SER A 62 -3.93 12.11 28.54
N GLU A 63 -3.03 13.02 28.90
CA GLU A 63 -2.87 14.32 28.25
C GLU A 63 -2.40 14.21 26.80
N ARG A 64 -1.47 13.29 26.51
CA ARG A 64 -0.98 13.05 25.14
C ARG A 64 -2.01 12.38 24.27
N ARG A 65 -2.86 11.52 24.85
CA ARG A 65 -3.98 10.90 24.13
C ARG A 65 -5.07 11.92 23.81
N ALA A 66 -5.43 12.77 24.77
CA ALA A 66 -6.39 13.86 24.55
C ALA A 66 -5.89 14.87 23.49
N PHE A 67 -4.59 15.16 23.46
CA PHE A 67 -4.00 16.01 22.42
C PHE A 67 -4.08 15.36 21.03
N ALA A 68 -3.79 14.07 20.91
CA ALA A 68 -3.86 13.35 19.65
C ALA A 68 -5.30 13.21 19.13
N GLU A 69 -6.28 12.96 20.01
CA GLU A 69 -7.70 12.94 19.66
C GLU A 69 -8.18 14.30 19.17
N LYS A 70 -7.84 15.39 19.88
CA LYS A 70 -8.17 16.75 19.46
C LYS A 70 -7.55 17.13 18.10
N TYR A 71 -6.31 16.72 17.85
CA TYR A 71 -5.64 16.99 16.58
C TYR A 71 -6.31 16.28 15.39
N LEU A 72 -6.87 15.09 15.60
CA LEU A 72 -7.60 14.35 14.56
C LEU A 72 -8.99 14.92 14.29
N GLU A 73 -9.68 15.46 15.31
CA GLU A 73 -10.94 16.21 15.13
C GLU A 73 -10.73 17.51 14.33
N ASP A 74 -9.69 18.30 14.64
CA ASP A 74 -9.38 19.57 13.95
C ASP A 74 -9.06 19.40 12.45
N ILE A 75 -8.55 18.22 12.05
CA ILE A 75 -8.20 17.94 10.64
C ILE A 75 -9.45 17.71 9.78
N GLN A 76 -10.53 17.14 10.33
CA GLN A 76 -11.75 16.91 9.56
C GLN A 76 -12.53 18.19 9.27
N GLU A 77 -12.45 19.20 10.14
CA GLU A 77 -13.15 20.48 9.92
C GLU A 77 -12.49 21.37 8.86
N ARG A 78 -11.19 21.23 8.60
CA ARG A 78 -10.45 22.12 7.67
C ARG A 78 -10.52 21.75 6.19
N HIS A 79 -11.16 20.65 5.81
CA HIS A 79 -11.20 20.21 4.41
C HIS A 79 -12.59 20.18 3.76
N SER A 80 -13.64 20.70 4.41
CA SER A 80 -14.92 20.96 3.75
C SER A 80 -14.91 22.31 3.02
N VAL A 81 -14.15 22.38 1.92
CA VAL A 81 -14.35 23.39 0.88
C VAL A 81 -15.02 22.68 -0.29
N THR A 82 -16.36 22.66 -0.26
CA THR A 82 -17.19 22.22 -1.38
C THR A 82 -17.12 23.28 -2.48
N THR A 83 -16.36 23.01 -3.53
CA THR A 83 -16.48 23.75 -4.79
C THR A 83 -17.74 23.30 -5.52
N GLU A 84 -18.82 24.07 -5.39
CA GLU A 84 -19.99 23.96 -6.27
C GLU A 84 -19.61 24.49 -7.66
N ALA A 85 -19.58 23.59 -8.65
CA ALA A 85 -19.61 23.96 -10.05
C ALA A 85 -21.06 23.89 -10.53
N SER A 86 -21.68 25.05 -10.78
CA SER A 86 -22.98 25.16 -11.44
C SER A 86 -22.82 25.90 -12.76
N ASP A 87 -23.23 25.22 -13.83
CA ASP A 87 -23.20 25.68 -15.21
C ASP A 87 -24.55 26.33 -15.59
N SER A 88 -24.45 27.22 -16.58
CA SER A 88 -25.50 27.83 -17.42
C SER A 88 -26.22 29.09 -16.92
N GLY A 89 -26.20 30.12 -17.78
CA GLY A 89 -27.24 31.14 -17.81
C GLY A 89 -26.82 32.52 -18.29
N LEU A 90 -26.84 32.73 -19.61
CA LEU A 90 -26.93 34.02 -20.29
C LEU A 90 -27.76 35.08 -19.53
N GLY A 91 -27.24 36.29 -19.40
CA GLY A 91 -28.03 37.44 -18.96
C GLY A 91 -27.21 38.68 -18.64
N THR A 92 -26.91 39.48 -19.66
CA THR A 92 -26.47 40.88 -19.57
C THR A 92 -27.25 41.64 -18.50
N HIS A 93 -26.58 42.26 -17.52
CA HIS A 93 -26.77 43.66 -17.12
C HIS A 93 -25.62 44.12 -16.23
N ALA A 94 -25.09 45.29 -16.56
CA ALA A 94 -24.04 45.98 -15.86
C ALA A 94 -24.48 46.43 -14.46
N ALA A 95 -23.71 46.05 -13.44
CA ALA A 95 -23.64 46.73 -12.16
C ALA A 95 -22.23 46.49 -11.59
N ALA A 96 -21.59 47.57 -11.13
CA ALA A 96 -20.24 47.56 -10.58
C ALA A 96 -20.18 46.64 -9.35
N SER A 97 -19.40 45.56 -9.43
CA SER A 97 -19.12 44.68 -8.30
C SER A 97 -17.91 45.22 -7.55
N GLU A 98 -18.18 45.79 -6.40
CA GLU A 98 -17.24 46.25 -5.40
C GLU A 98 -16.56 45.00 -4.79
N LEU A 99 -15.33 44.74 -5.22
CA LEU A 99 -14.46 43.68 -4.68
C LEU A 99 -14.15 43.99 -3.21
N GLY A 100 -14.90 43.37 -2.31
CA GLY A 100 -14.54 43.28 -0.90
C GLY A 100 -13.24 42.50 -0.75
N MET A 101 -12.15 43.21 -0.46
CA MET A 101 -10.93 42.58 0.07
C MET A 101 -11.25 42.08 1.48
N GLU A 102 -11.50 40.79 1.60
CA GLU A 102 -11.58 40.14 2.90
C GLU A 102 -10.15 40.06 3.48
N GLU A 103 -9.91 40.87 4.50
CA GLU A 103 -8.70 40.87 5.31
C GLU A 103 -8.47 39.47 5.88
N ILE A 104 -7.45 38.77 5.37
CA ILE A 104 -6.85 37.60 6.04
C ILE A 104 -6.03 38.15 7.23
N SER A 105 -6.72 38.72 8.23
CA SER A 105 -6.13 39.27 9.44
C SER A 105 -5.93 38.18 10.48
N GLU A 106 -5.07 37.20 10.21
CA GLU A 106 -4.47 36.37 11.27
C GLU A 106 -3.17 35.75 10.75
N THR A 107 -2.24 36.63 10.40
CA THR A 107 -0.88 36.26 10.04
C THR A 107 -0.22 35.57 11.24
N SER A 108 -0.04 34.26 11.14
CA SER A 108 0.97 33.48 11.86
C SER A 108 2.32 34.17 11.69
N LYS A 109 2.63 35.08 12.61
CA LYS A 109 3.84 35.91 12.57
C LYS A 109 5.00 35.01 12.96
N LEU A 110 5.46 34.16 12.03
CA LEU A 110 6.65 33.33 12.18
C LEU A 110 7.82 34.27 12.50
N ARG A 111 8.33 34.18 13.72
CA ARG A 111 9.47 34.97 14.15
C ARG A 111 10.73 34.18 13.83
N LEU A 112 11.83 34.86 13.56
CA LEU A 112 13.11 34.22 13.27
C LEU A 112 13.55 33.23 14.38
N LYS A 113 13.11 33.46 15.62
CA LYS A 113 13.34 32.59 16.78
C LYS A 113 12.62 31.24 16.72
N ASP A 114 11.63 31.10 15.85
CA ASP A 114 10.83 29.88 15.68
C ASP A 114 11.51 28.92 14.67
N LEU A 115 12.63 29.33 14.06
CA LEU A 115 13.46 28.49 13.22
C LEU A 115 14.27 27.49 14.06
N SER A 116 14.48 26.29 13.52
CA SER A 116 15.36 25.31 14.15
C SER A 116 16.81 25.79 14.16
N LYS A 117 17.63 25.21 15.06
CA LYS A 117 19.06 25.55 15.18
C LYS A 117 19.82 25.31 13.87
N ASP A 118 19.52 24.22 13.16
CA ASP A 118 20.18 23.87 11.89
C ASP A 118 19.84 24.87 10.77
N VAL A 119 18.57 25.28 10.68
CA VAL A 119 18.13 26.28 9.69
C VAL A 119 18.76 27.64 10.00
N THR A 120 18.83 28.01 11.28
CA THR A 120 19.49 29.25 11.72
C THR A 120 20.98 29.23 11.40
N HIS A 121 21.66 28.10 11.64
CA HIS A 121 23.08 27.94 11.34
C HIS A 121 23.36 28.02 9.84
N LYS A 122 22.56 27.33 9.01
CA LYS A 122 22.69 27.35 7.55
C LYS A 122 22.39 28.73 6.95
N LEU A 123 21.34 29.39 7.45
CA LEU A 123 21.02 30.76 7.06
C LEU A 123 22.18 31.71 7.40
N ASN A 124 22.79 31.56 8.57
CA ASN A 124 23.95 32.37 8.96
C ASN A 124 25.17 32.13 8.06
N ILE A 125 25.47 30.88 7.69
CA ILE A 125 26.55 30.57 6.74
C ILE A 125 26.27 31.23 5.39
N MET A 126 25.05 31.09 4.86
CA MET A 126 24.68 31.68 3.55
C MET A 126 24.75 33.20 3.57
N LEU A 127 24.26 33.84 4.63
CA LEU A 127 24.30 35.30 4.75
C LEU A 127 25.74 35.81 4.92
N ASN A 128 26.61 35.10 5.66
CA ASN A 128 28.01 35.52 5.82
C ASN A 128 28.88 35.29 4.57
N ALA A 129 28.47 34.41 3.67
CA ALA A 129 29.18 34.18 2.42
C ALA A 129 28.97 35.31 1.37
N ASP A 130 27.92 36.13 1.53
CA ASP A 130 27.58 37.23 0.61
C ASP A 130 27.17 38.48 1.40
N GLU A 131 28.14 39.39 1.54
CA GLU A 131 28.00 40.64 2.27
C GLU A 131 26.82 41.50 1.76
N ALA A 132 26.55 41.51 0.45
CA ALA A 132 25.45 42.27 -0.13
C ALA A 132 24.08 41.65 0.21
N THR A 133 24.00 40.33 0.28
CA THR A 133 22.79 39.62 0.72
C THR A 133 22.55 39.82 2.22
N MET A 134 23.59 39.80 3.05
CA MET A 134 23.50 40.15 4.47
C MET A 134 23.01 41.59 4.68
N GLU A 135 23.54 42.57 3.94
CA GLU A 135 23.12 43.97 4.06
C GLU A 135 21.64 44.13 3.71
N LYS A 136 21.17 43.48 2.63
CA LYS A 136 19.76 43.46 2.24
C LYS A 136 18.89 42.80 3.31
N PHE A 137 19.31 41.67 3.87
CA PHE A 137 18.61 40.99 4.95
C PHE A 137 18.48 41.90 6.18
N GLN A 138 19.58 42.54 6.62
CA GLN A 138 19.57 43.47 7.75
C GLN A 138 18.62 44.66 7.51
N ARG A 139 18.68 45.26 6.32
CA ARG A 139 17.78 46.37 5.93
C ARG A 139 16.31 45.93 5.94
N PHE A 140 16.01 44.76 5.38
CA PHE A 140 14.64 44.23 5.31
C PHE A 140 14.02 43.99 6.70
N PHE A 141 14.80 43.46 7.63
CA PHE A 141 14.35 43.21 9.00
C PHE A 141 14.50 44.41 9.95
N GLY A 142 14.89 45.58 9.44
CA GLY A 142 15.12 46.78 10.26
C GLY A 142 16.23 46.60 11.30
N LEU A 143 17.10 45.61 11.10
CA LEU A 143 18.28 45.40 11.92
C LEU A 143 19.26 46.51 11.54
N LYS A 144 19.32 47.55 12.37
CA LYS A 144 20.37 48.56 12.25
C LYS A 144 21.69 47.80 12.31
N SER A 145 22.59 48.06 11.37
CA SER A 145 24.02 47.72 11.42
C SER A 145 24.64 48.46 12.61
N ARG A 146 24.16 48.20 13.83
CA ARG A 146 24.92 48.45 15.03
C ARG A 146 26.15 47.63 14.79
N ASN A 147 27.30 48.29 14.73
CA ASN A 147 28.63 47.69 14.79
C ASN A 147 28.46 46.36 15.50
N LEU A 148 28.35 45.26 14.73
CA LEU A 148 28.38 43.94 15.34
C LEU A 148 29.60 44.05 16.24
N PRO A 149 29.50 43.70 17.54
CA PRO A 149 30.69 43.68 18.38
C PRO A 149 31.71 43.02 17.49
N GLU A 150 32.74 43.77 17.12
CA GLU A 150 33.82 43.32 16.28
C GLU A 150 34.07 41.96 16.87
N TRP A 151 33.62 40.92 16.18
CA TRP A 151 33.82 39.57 16.64
C TRP A 151 35.28 39.55 16.39
N LYS A 152 36.03 39.96 17.42
CA LYS A 152 37.47 39.95 17.47
C LYS A 152 37.70 38.61 16.87
N LEU A 153 38.21 38.60 15.63
CA LEU A 153 38.64 37.41 14.96
C LEU A 153 39.54 36.80 16.03
N GLU A 154 38.99 35.84 16.78
CA GLU A 154 39.70 35.15 17.84
C GLU A 154 41.01 34.78 17.16
N PRO A 155 42.15 35.25 17.70
CA PRO A 155 43.40 35.41 16.97
C PRO A 155 43.57 34.21 16.06
N GLY A 156 43.55 34.50 14.75
CA GLY A 156 43.17 33.55 13.70
C GLY A 156 43.68 32.14 13.98
N LEU A 157 42.78 31.15 13.82
CA LEU A 157 43.08 29.72 13.92
C LEU A 157 44.57 29.49 13.66
N SER A 158 45.29 29.02 14.67
CA SER A 158 46.74 28.88 14.53
C SER A 158 47.01 28.00 13.32
N HIS A 159 48.13 28.24 12.63
CA HIS A 159 48.49 27.47 11.44
C HIS A 159 48.36 25.95 11.67
N SER A 160 48.72 25.49 12.87
CA SER A 160 48.56 24.10 13.32
C SER A 160 47.11 23.61 13.41
N GLN A 161 46.15 24.44 13.80
CA GLN A 161 44.73 24.07 13.81
C GLN A 161 44.19 23.98 12.37
N LEU A 162 44.63 24.88 11.48
CA LEU A 162 44.25 24.85 10.08
C LEU A 162 44.78 23.58 9.37
N GLU A 163 46.02 23.19 9.65
CA GLU A 163 46.61 21.94 9.17
C GLU A 163 45.84 20.70 9.68
N SER A 164 45.43 20.70 10.95
CA SER A 164 44.61 19.61 11.52
C SER A 164 43.26 19.49 10.79
N ILE A 165 42.58 20.61 10.54
CA ILE A 165 41.29 20.61 9.83
C ILE A 165 41.47 20.13 8.38
N GLN A 166 42.53 20.58 7.69
CA GLN A 166 42.82 20.12 6.33
C GLN A 166 43.09 18.61 6.28
N GLN A 167 43.82 18.08 7.27
CA GLN A 167 44.11 16.66 7.34
C GLN A 167 42.85 15.84 7.62
N ASP A 168 41.99 16.31 8.51
CA ASP A 168 40.69 15.68 8.80
C ASP A 168 39.78 15.70 7.57
N GLU A 169 39.71 16.82 6.83
CA GLU A 169 38.93 16.92 5.60
C GLU A 169 39.42 15.92 4.54
N VAL A 170 40.74 15.80 4.36
CA VAL A 170 41.32 14.82 3.44
C VAL A 170 40.99 13.39 3.88
N SER A 171 40.99 13.11 5.18
CA SER A 171 40.63 11.79 5.72
C SER A 171 39.15 11.47 5.47
N GLN A 172 38.24 12.42 5.73
CA GLN A 172 36.81 12.28 5.47
C GLN A 172 36.50 12.09 3.98
N ARG A 173 37.18 12.81 3.08
CA ARG A 173 37.02 12.65 1.63
C ARG A 173 37.42 11.24 1.17
N ARG A 174 38.51 10.69 1.70
CA ARG A 174 38.93 9.31 1.40
C ARG A 174 37.93 8.28 1.92
N GLU A 175 37.36 8.51 3.10
CA GLU A 175 36.34 7.63 3.65
C GLU A 175 35.05 7.67 2.82
N LEU A 176 34.61 8.87 2.40
CA LEU A 176 33.45 9.03 1.53
C LEU A 176 33.66 8.31 0.19
N GLU A 177 34.82 8.50 -0.45
CA GLU A 177 35.15 7.80 -1.70
C GLU A 177 35.14 6.27 -1.52
N ARG A 178 35.61 5.77 -0.37
CA ARG A 178 35.56 4.34 -0.04
C ARG A 178 34.11 3.85 0.09
N LEU A 179 33.26 4.59 0.78
CA LEU A 179 31.84 4.25 0.97
C LEU A 179 31.07 4.30 -0.35
N GLU A 180 31.34 5.28 -1.20
CA GLU A 180 30.73 5.37 -2.54
C GLU A 180 31.08 4.14 -3.39
N LYS A 181 32.34 3.69 -3.35
CA LYS A 181 32.78 2.45 -4.02
C LYS A 181 32.08 1.22 -3.46
N GLU A 182 31.91 1.14 -2.13
CA GLU A 182 31.22 0.02 -1.49
C GLU A 182 29.73 -0.02 -1.84
N VAL A 183 29.04 1.13 -1.83
CA VAL A 183 27.63 1.25 -2.24
C VAL A 183 27.46 0.86 -3.71
N ALA A 184 28.37 1.30 -4.58
CA ALA A 184 28.35 0.92 -6.00
C ALA A 184 28.51 -0.60 -6.17
N ALA A 185 29.49 -1.20 -5.49
CA ALA A 185 29.73 -2.65 -5.53
C ALA A 185 28.54 -3.45 -4.95
N LEU A 186 27.92 -2.97 -3.88
CA LEU A 186 26.72 -3.60 -3.31
C LEU A 186 25.51 -3.50 -4.23
N LYS A 187 25.37 -2.39 -4.96
CA LYS A 187 24.31 -2.22 -5.97
C LYS A 187 24.50 -3.19 -7.13
N GLU A 188 25.72 -3.30 -7.66
CA GLU A 188 26.05 -4.26 -8.72
C GLU A 188 25.84 -5.71 -8.26
N ARG A 189 26.26 -6.03 -7.03
CA ARG A 189 26.03 -7.37 -6.44
C ARG A 189 24.54 -7.67 -6.25
N ARG A 190 23.74 -6.68 -5.85
CA ARG A 190 22.28 -6.82 -5.77
C ARG A 190 21.70 -7.09 -7.15
N GLU A 191 22.04 -6.28 -8.14
CA GLU A 191 21.51 -6.42 -9.49
C GLU A 191 21.87 -7.76 -10.11
N THR A 192 23.12 -8.20 -10.00
CA THR A 192 23.57 -9.52 -10.50
C THR A 192 22.90 -10.70 -9.78
N MET A 193 22.56 -10.56 -8.50
CA MET A 193 21.90 -11.61 -7.73
C MET A 193 20.39 -11.70 -8.01
N PHE A 194 19.70 -10.57 -8.14
CA PHE A 194 18.25 -10.52 -8.31
C PHE A 194 17.81 -10.59 -9.77
N LYS A 195 18.63 -10.14 -10.72
CA LYS A 195 18.29 -10.17 -12.15
C LYS A 195 17.87 -11.56 -12.66
N PRO A 196 18.65 -12.65 -12.46
CA PRO A 196 18.23 -13.97 -12.95
C PRO A 196 16.94 -14.46 -12.27
N GLN A 197 16.74 -14.13 -10.99
CA GLN A 197 15.50 -14.49 -10.27
C GLN A 197 14.29 -13.73 -10.81
N MET A 198 14.46 -12.46 -11.18
CA MET A 198 13.41 -11.67 -11.79
C MET A 198 13.08 -12.15 -13.20
N GLU A 199 14.08 -12.54 -13.99
CA GLU A 199 13.89 -13.12 -15.32
C GLU A 199 13.16 -14.48 -15.26
N GLU A 200 13.56 -15.36 -14.34
CA GLU A 200 12.89 -16.65 -14.09
C GLU A 200 11.44 -16.45 -13.65
N LEU A 201 11.20 -15.55 -12.68
CA LEU A 201 9.86 -15.21 -12.23
C LEU A 201 9.00 -14.63 -13.37
N GLN A 202 9.57 -13.81 -14.23
CA GLN A 202 8.87 -13.26 -15.39
C GLN A 202 8.49 -14.34 -16.40
N GLU A 203 9.36 -15.32 -16.65
CA GLU A 203 9.05 -16.48 -17.49
C GLU A 203 7.91 -17.32 -16.90
N GLU A 204 7.91 -17.55 -15.58
CA GLU A 204 6.84 -18.27 -14.89
C GLU A 204 5.50 -17.52 -14.95
N ILE A 205 5.54 -16.19 -14.79
CA ILE A 205 4.37 -15.32 -14.93
C ILE A 205 3.79 -15.41 -16.34
N GLU A 206 4.60 -15.29 -17.39
CA GLU A 206 4.13 -15.41 -18.79
C GLU A 206 3.58 -16.80 -19.11
N LYS A 207 4.21 -17.84 -18.56
CA LYS A 207 3.71 -19.22 -18.67
C LYS A 207 2.34 -19.38 -17.98
N ALA A 208 2.17 -18.81 -16.79
CA ALA A 208 0.89 -18.82 -16.08
C ALA A 208 -0.18 -18.02 -16.84
N LYS A 209 0.15 -16.82 -17.34
CA LYS A 209 -0.73 -15.99 -18.19
C LYS A 209 -1.20 -16.78 -19.41
N THR A 210 -0.28 -17.44 -20.09
CA THR A 210 -0.59 -18.27 -21.26
C THR A 210 -1.51 -19.44 -20.90
N ALA A 211 -1.27 -20.12 -19.78
CA ALA A 211 -2.11 -21.23 -19.32
C ALA A 211 -3.53 -20.78 -18.96
N ILE A 212 -3.68 -19.67 -18.24
CA ILE A 212 -4.98 -19.05 -17.90
C ILE A 212 -5.71 -18.65 -19.17
N SER A 213 -5.04 -17.90 -20.05
CA SER A 213 -5.59 -17.44 -21.32
C SER A 213 -6.10 -18.62 -22.16
N THR A 214 -5.32 -19.69 -22.26
CA THR A 214 -5.70 -20.92 -22.98
C THR A 214 -6.90 -21.62 -22.34
N ALA A 215 -6.97 -21.66 -21.01
CA ALA A 215 -8.10 -22.25 -20.30
C ALA A 215 -9.39 -21.45 -20.52
N MET A 216 -9.32 -20.12 -20.38
CA MET A 216 -10.45 -19.23 -20.63
C MET A 216 -10.90 -19.28 -22.10
N ASP A 217 -9.98 -19.38 -23.05
CA ASP A 217 -10.33 -19.55 -24.46
C ASP A 217 -11.19 -20.80 -24.67
N LYS A 218 -10.83 -21.93 -24.07
CA LYS A 218 -11.64 -23.16 -24.17
C LYS A 218 -13.06 -22.98 -23.61
N TRP A 219 -13.21 -22.20 -22.54
CA TRP A 219 -14.52 -21.88 -21.96
C TRP A 219 -15.33 -20.97 -22.87
N ILE A 220 -14.70 -19.92 -23.40
CA ILE A 220 -15.34 -18.95 -24.30
C ILE A 220 -15.82 -19.64 -25.59
N HIS A 221 -15.05 -20.59 -26.14
CA HIS A 221 -15.48 -21.37 -27.31
C HIS A 221 -16.77 -22.20 -27.05
N ASN A 222 -17.12 -22.45 -25.78
CA ASN A 222 -18.32 -23.17 -25.38
C ASN A 222 -19.37 -22.26 -24.72
N GLN A 223 -19.28 -20.94 -24.91
CA GLN A 223 -20.10 -19.98 -24.15
C GLN A 223 -21.61 -20.19 -24.29
N ASP A 224 -22.09 -20.63 -25.45
CA ASP A 224 -23.53 -20.84 -25.72
C ASP A 224 -24.19 -21.86 -24.78
N LYS A 225 -23.39 -22.68 -24.08
CA LYS A 225 -23.87 -23.69 -23.13
C LYS A 225 -24.05 -23.13 -21.71
N PHE A 226 -23.47 -21.98 -21.42
CA PHE A 226 -23.42 -21.41 -20.08
C PHE A 226 -24.25 -20.14 -20.00
N THR A 227 -24.97 -19.99 -18.89
CA THR A 227 -25.79 -18.79 -18.62
C THR A 227 -25.05 -17.77 -17.76
N CYS A 228 -23.96 -18.20 -17.11
CA CYS A 228 -23.16 -17.39 -16.22
C CYS A 228 -21.74 -17.94 -16.19
N PHE A 229 -20.77 -17.03 -16.15
CA PHE A 229 -19.38 -17.34 -15.87
C PHE A 229 -19.05 -16.92 -14.44
N ALA A 230 -18.31 -17.74 -13.71
CA ALA A 230 -17.86 -17.40 -12.37
C ALA A 230 -16.35 -17.57 -12.29
N VAL A 231 -15.66 -16.47 -11.97
CA VAL A 231 -14.21 -16.40 -11.82
C VAL A 231 -13.89 -16.12 -10.37
N PHE A 232 -13.17 -17.03 -9.73
CA PHE A 232 -12.70 -16.90 -8.36
C PHE A 232 -11.19 -16.78 -8.38
N VAL A 233 -10.67 -15.62 -7.98
CA VAL A 233 -9.23 -15.41 -7.81
C VAL A 233 -8.90 -15.70 -6.35
N ILE A 234 -8.16 -16.78 -6.12
CA ILE A 234 -7.68 -17.19 -4.80
C ILE A 234 -6.16 -16.94 -4.80
N SER A 235 -5.73 -15.89 -4.10
CA SER A 235 -4.30 -15.57 -3.93
C SER A 235 -3.99 -15.32 -2.46
N ASP A 236 -2.88 -15.91 -2.00
CA ASP A 236 -2.30 -15.62 -0.67
C ASP A 236 -1.34 -14.41 -0.71
N ASP A 237 -0.85 -14.03 -1.90
CA ASP A 237 0.15 -12.97 -2.08
C ASP A 237 -0.41 -11.80 -2.88
N LYS A 238 -0.30 -10.59 -2.32
CA LYS A 238 -1.03 -9.41 -2.80
C LYS A 238 -0.37 -8.68 -3.99
N TRP A 239 0.94 -8.77 -4.16
CA TRP A 239 1.73 -7.86 -5.02
C TRP A 239 1.67 -8.04 -6.55
N SER A 240 2.32 -9.09 -7.05
CA SER A 240 2.87 -9.08 -8.43
C SER A 240 2.00 -9.76 -9.47
N ILE A 241 1.23 -10.78 -9.07
CA ILE A 241 0.44 -11.59 -10.00
C ILE A 241 -0.95 -10.98 -10.23
N GLU A 242 -1.47 -10.20 -9.27
CA GLU A 242 -2.82 -9.64 -9.35
C GLU A 242 -3.03 -8.72 -10.56
N ALA A 243 -2.08 -7.82 -10.86
CA ALA A 243 -2.21 -6.92 -12.02
C ALA A 243 -2.22 -7.69 -13.36
N MET A 244 -1.40 -8.74 -13.46
CA MET A 244 -1.38 -9.62 -14.63
C MET A 244 -2.68 -10.43 -14.75
N LEU A 245 -3.22 -10.91 -13.62
CA LEU A 245 -4.50 -11.62 -13.59
C LEU A 245 -5.65 -10.69 -13.96
N GLU A 246 -5.67 -9.46 -13.45
CA GLU A 246 -6.66 -8.45 -13.79
C GLU A 246 -6.67 -8.24 -15.30
N GLU A 247 -5.54 -7.88 -15.90
CA GLU A 247 -5.42 -7.67 -17.36
C GLU A 247 -5.92 -8.90 -18.15
N CYS A 248 -5.43 -10.09 -17.83
CA CYS A 248 -5.76 -11.31 -18.56
C CYS A 248 -7.23 -11.70 -18.44
N ILE A 249 -7.80 -11.66 -17.23
CA ILE A 249 -9.20 -12.01 -16.99
C ILE A 249 -10.12 -10.97 -17.63
N MET A 250 -9.77 -9.68 -17.52
CA MET A 250 -10.51 -8.58 -18.13
C MET A 250 -10.62 -8.72 -19.64
N GLU A 251 -9.48 -8.91 -20.33
CA GLU A 251 -9.44 -9.08 -21.77
C GLU A 251 -10.33 -10.24 -22.23
N LYS A 252 -10.30 -11.36 -21.51
CA LYS A 252 -11.09 -12.55 -21.85
C LYS A 252 -12.57 -12.38 -21.56
N LEU A 253 -12.92 -11.79 -20.41
CA LEU A 253 -14.31 -11.53 -20.06
C LEU A 253 -14.97 -10.49 -20.99
N ALA A 254 -14.21 -9.55 -21.53
CA ALA A 254 -14.71 -8.59 -22.52
C ALA A 254 -15.15 -9.25 -23.84
N LEU A 255 -14.63 -10.44 -24.17
CA LEU A 255 -15.02 -11.19 -25.37
C LEU A 255 -16.41 -11.83 -25.28
N ILE A 256 -17.03 -11.83 -24.10
CA ILE A 256 -18.32 -12.45 -23.83
C ILE A 256 -19.32 -11.44 -23.24
N PRO A 257 -19.64 -10.35 -23.97
CA PRO A 257 -20.33 -9.20 -23.41
C PRO A 257 -21.74 -9.52 -22.88
N ASP A 258 -22.45 -10.45 -23.53
CA ASP A 258 -23.87 -10.70 -23.28
C ASP A 258 -24.15 -11.74 -22.16
N HIS A 259 -23.11 -12.29 -21.54
CA HIS A 259 -23.23 -13.28 -20.48
C HIS A 259 -23.01 -12.66 -19.11
N ALA A 260 -23.79 -13.09 -18.11
CA ALA A 260 -23.55 -12.69 -16.73
C ALA A 260 -22.23 -13.25 -16.19
N LYS A 261 -21.50 -12.42 -15.44
CA LYS A 261 -20.17 -12.73 -14.92
C LYS A 261 -20.16 -12.45 -13.42
N LEU A 262 -19.76 -13.44 -12.63
CA LEU A 262 -19.41 -13.27 -11.23
C LEU A 262 -17.89 -13.26 -11.11
N VAL A 263 -17.32 -12.17 -10.62
CA VAL A 263 -15.87 -12.06 -10.43
C VAL A 263 -15.59 -11.81 -8.96
N VAL A 264 -14.92 -12.74 -8.29
CA VAL A 264 -14.62 -12.69 -6.86
C VAL A 264 -13.10 -12.57 -6.66
N THR A 265 -12.63 -11.46 -6.10
CA THR A 265 -11.18 -11.13 -6.01
C THR A 265 -10.78 -10.62 -4.62
N PRO A 266 -9.50 -10.81 -4.23
CA PRO A 266 -8.98 -10.30 -2.95
C PRO A 266 -8.72 -8.79 -2.93
N SER A 267 -8.70 -8.14 -4.10
CA SER A 267 -8.36 -6.73 -4.28
C SER A 267 -9.34 -6.02 -5.20
N GLU A 268 -9.38 -4.70 -5.09
CA GLU A 268 -10.19 -3.85 -5.95
C GLU A 268 -9.57 -3.79 -7.35
N TRP A 269 -10.30 -4.29 -8.34
CA TRP A 269 -9.97 -4.07 -9.74
C TRP A 269 -10.75 -2.86 -10.19
N GLU A 270 -10.08 -1.72 -10.39
CA GLU A 270 -10.78 -0.50 -10.80
C GLU A 270 -11.44 -0.67 -12.16
N THR A 271 -10.78 -1.44 -13.04
CA THR A 271 -11.18 -1.58 -14.43
C THR A 271 -12.33 -2.56 -14.64
N ILE A 272 -12.57 -3.52 -13.72
CA ILE A 272 -13.63 -4.54 -13.85
C ILE A 272 -15.03 -3.95 -13.99
N GLY A 273 -15.24 -2.75 -13.46
CA GLY A 273 -16.48 -1.98 -13.63
C GLY A 273 -16.73 -1.53 -15.07
N THR A 274 -15.82 -1.79 -16.01
CA THR A 274 -16.01 -1.51 -17.44
C THR A 274 -16.51 -2.73 -18.23
N VAL A 275 -16.41 -3.94 -17.67
CA VAL A 275 -16.88 -5.16 -18.33
C VAL A 275 -18.41 -5.25 -18.15
N PRO A 276 -19.19 -5.36 -19.24
CA PRO A 276 -20.63 -5.45 -19.16
C PRO A 276 -21.06 -6.75 -18.47
N GLU A 277 -22.26 -6.74 -17.88
CA GLU A 277 -22.86 -7.91 -17.23
C GLU A 277 -21.97 -8.53 -16.14
N THR A 278 -21.27 -7.69 -15.36
CA THR A 278 -20.33 -8.15 -14.33
C THR A 278 -20.79 -7.76 -12.93
N LEU A 279 -20.87 -8.76 -12.06
CA LEU A 279 -20.94 -8.62 -10.62
C LEU A 279 -19.56 -8.87 -10.03
N HIS A 280 -18.89 -7.80 -9.63
CA HIS A 280 -17.58 -7.85 -8.99
C HIS A 280 -17.72 -7.81 -7.47
N VAL A 281 -17.07 -8.76 -6.81
CA VAL A 281 -17.15 -9.05 -5.40
C VAL A 281 -15.74 -9.02 -4.85
N MET A 282 -15.40 -7.93 -4.18
CA MET A 282 -14.11 -7.79 -3.52
C MET A 282 -14.21 -8.29 -2.08
N TYR A 283 -13.32 -9.22 -1.72
CA TYR A 283 -13.17 -9.67 -0.35
C TYR A 283 -11.82 -9.24 0.24
N ASN A 284 -11.83 -8.72 1.46
CA ASN A 284 -10.60 -8.51 2.23
C ASN A 284 -10.57 -9.53 3.36
N VAL A 285 -9.99 -10.70 3.06
CA VAL A 285 -9.88 -11.83 3.98
C VAL A 285 -8.39 -12.06 4.25
N ASP A 286 -8.03 -12.37 5.50
CA ASP A 286 -6.68 -12.87 5.78
C ASP A 286 -6.49 -14.30 5.23
N SER A 287 -5.25 -14.72 5.01
CA SER A 287 -4.97 -16.06 4.45
C SER A 287 -5.56 -17.21 5.29
N TYR A 288 -5.80 -16.98 6.59
CA TYR A 288 -6.41 -17.98 7.48
C TYR A 288 -7.92 -18.11 7.30
N SER A 289 -8.60 -17.05 6.89
CA SER A 289 -10.07 -17.00 6.82
C SER A 289 -10.60 -17.26 5.41
N ILE A 290 -9.73 -17.34 4.39
CA ILE A 290 -10.11 -17.52 2.98
C ILE A 290 -10.96 -18.78 2.76
N TYR A 291 -10.56 -19.91 3.34
CA TYR A 291 -11.32 -21.16 3.26
C TYR A 291 -12.69 -21.05 3.95
N SER A 292 -12.78 -20.30 5.05
CA SER A 292 -14.04 -20.08 5.76
C SER A 292 -14.99 -19.21 4.92
N PHE A 293 -14.46 -18.22 4.21
CA PHE A 293 -15.22 -17.38 3.28
C PHE A 293 -15.80 -18.21 2.13
N TYR A 294 -14.99 -19.01 1.46
CA TYR A 294 -15.46 -19.87 0.36
C TYR A 294 -16.44 -20.95 0.82
N SER A 295 -16.19 -21.56 1.98
CA SER A 295 -17.11 -22.54 2.57
C SER A 295 -18.48 -21.93 2.82
N LEU A 296 -18.52 -20.69 3.33
CA LEU A 296 -19.76 -19.96 3.57
C LEU A 296 -20.46 -19.57 2.27
N MET A 297 -19.71 -19.16 1.24
CA MET A 297 -20.25 -18.88 -0.08
C MET A 297 -20.93 -20.11 -0.68
N ILE A 298 -20.25 -21.26 -0.66
CA ILE A 298 -20.81 -22.54 -1.14
C ILE A 298 -22.06 -22.92 -0.33
N GLU A 299 -22.02 -22.76 0.98
CA GLU A 299 -23.17 -23.02 1.86
C GLU A 299 -24.40 -22.18 1.45
N ILE A 300 -24.20 -20.87 1.22
CA ILE A 300 -25.26 -19.95 0.82
C ILE A 300 -25.77 -20.28 -0.58
N PHE A 301 -24.88 -20.51 -1.55
CA PHE A 301 -25.28 -20.86 -2.91
C PHE A 301 -26.13 -22.13 -2.92
N ASN A 302 -25.72 -23.17 -2.19
CA ASN A 302 -26.49 -24.41 -2.10
C ASN A 302 -27.87 -24.21 -1.46
N LYS A 303 -27.97 -23.37 -0.42
CA LYS A 303 -29.24 -23.11 0.28
C LYS A 303 -30.17 -22.15 -0.46
N ARG A 304 -29.61 -21.21 -1.22
CA ARG A 304 -30.35 -20.03 -1.71
C ARG A 304 -30.49 -19.94 -3.21
N ARG A 305 -29.75 -20.73 -4.00
CA ARG A 305 -29.77 -20.64 -5.47
C ARG A 305 -31.16 -20.63 -6.11
N GLU A 306 -32.14 -21.35 -5.53
CA GLU A 306 -33.52 -21.43 -6.05
C GLU A 306 -34.42 -20.28 -5.56
N THR A 307 -34.01 -19.56 -4.51
CA THR A 307 -34.86 -18.58 -3.81
C THR A 307 -34.36 -17.14 -3.93
N LEU A 308 -33.07 -16.95 -4.17
CA LEU A 308 -32.43 -15.64 -4.26
C LEU A 308 -31.72 -15.46 -5.60
N ASP A 309 -31.70 -14.21 -6.08
CA ASP A 309 -30.80 -13.79 -7.14
C ASP A 309 -29.35 -13.71 -6.65
N LEU A 310 -28.41 -13.65 -7.59
CA LEU A 310 -26.98 -13.67 -7.30
C LEU A 310 -26.54 -12.50 -6.42
N VAL A 311 -27.02 -11.28 -6.67
CA VAL A 311 -26.70 -10.10 -5.88
C VAL A 311 -27.17 -10.29 -4.43
N SER A 312 -28.41 -10.76 -4.24
CA SER A 312 -28.97 -11.08 -2.92
C SER A 312 -28.16 -12.16 -2.18
N MET A 313 -27.68 -13.20 -2.88
CA MET A 313 -26.81 -14.23 -2.30
C MET A 313 -25.47 -13.64 -1.84
N MET A 314 -24.85 -12.78 -2.64
CA MET A 314 -23.59 -12.13 -2.26
C MET A 314 -23.79 -11.19 -1.06
N GLN A 315 -24.92 -10.48 -0.99
CA GLN A 315 -25.25 -9.68 0.19
C GLN A 315 -25.49 -10.53 1.45
N GLU A 316 -26.16 -11.69 1.35
CA GLU A 316 -26.32 -12.62 2.47
C GLU A 316 -24.95 -13.17 2.92
N LEU A 317 -24.06 -13.47 1.97
CA LEU A 317 -22.68 -13.87 2.24
C LEU A 317 -21.96 -12.82 3.07
N TYR A 318 -21.98 -11.55 2.65
CA TYR A 318 -21.29 -10.49 3.38
C TYR A 318 -21.84 -10.28 4.78
N ARG A 319 -23.17 -10.20 4.95
CA ARG A 319 -23.79 -10.05 6.28
C ARG A 319 -23.39 -11.20 7.20
N THR A 320 -23.33 -12.42 6.68
CA THR A 320 -22.99 -13.62 7.44
C THR A 320 -21.49 -13.71 7.74
N ALA A 321 -20.64 -13.34 6.78
CA ALA A 321 -19.19 -13.33 6.96
C ALA A 321 -18.75 -12.27 7.97
N ILE A 322 -19.37 -11.07 7.96
CA ILE A 322 -19.14 -10.03 8.97
C ILE A 322 -19.59 -10.51 10.36
N SER A 323 -20.78 -11.11 10.47
CA SER A 323 -21.28 -11.57 11.77
C SER A 323 -20.43 -12.68 12.37
N LYS A 324 -19.85 -13.55 11.52
CA LYS A 324 -18.90 -14.59 11.90
C LYS A 324 -17.45 -14.09 12.06
N ARG A 325 -17.18 -12.80 11.82
CA ARG A 325 -15.82 -12.20 11.83
C ARG A 325 -14.82 -12.89 10.88
N ILE A 326 -15.32 -13.39 9.74
CA ILE A 326 -14.50 -14.01 8.69
C ILE A 326 -13.82 -12.94 7.83
N ILE A 327 -14.48 -11.79 7.63
CA ILE A 327 -13.99 -10.68 6.81
C ILE A 327 -13.91 -9.39 7.62
N GLY A 328 -13.04 -8.48 7.16
CA GLY A 328 -13.02 -7.10 7.63
C GLY A 328 -14.31 -6.34 7.30
N ARG A 329 -14.40 -5.07 7.74
CA ARG A 329 -15.55 -4.20 7.44
C ARG A 329 -15.59 -3.71 5.98
N GLU A 330 -14.49 -3.85 5.25
CA GLU A 330 -14.32 -3.38 3.88
C GLU A 330 -14.59 -4.54 2.93
N CYS A 331 -15.83 -4.64 2.48
CA CYS A 331 -16.23 -5.51 1.39
C CYS A 331 -17.10 -4.69 0.45
N HIS A 332 -16.79 -4.77 -0.83
CA HIS A 332 -17.45 -3.97 -1.85
C HIS A 332 -18.04 -4.89 -2.92
N THR A 333 -19.22 -4.50 -3.39
CA THR A 333 -19.88 -5.10 -4.52
C THR A 333 -20.04 -4.01 -5.57
N LYS A 334 -19.46 -4.23 -6.74
CA LYS A 334 -19.73 -3.42 -7.93
C LYS A 334 -20.58 -4.27 -8.86
N ASP A 335 -21.70 -3.72 -9.30
CA ASP A 335 -22.67 -4.44 -10.11
C ASP A 335 -22.99 -3.65 -11.37
N ASN A 336 -22.79 -4.29 -12.52
CA ASN A 336 -23.13 -3.81 -13.85
C ASN A 336 -24.07 -4.77 -14.59
N LEU A 337 -24.77 -5.65 -13.87
CA LEU A 337 -25.73 -6.57 -14.45
C LEU A 337 -26.96 -5.79 -14.96
N SER A 338 -27.37 -6.04 -16.21
CA SER A 338 -28.64 -5.49 -16.72
C SER A 338 -29.84 -6.27 -16.21
N THR A 339 -29.64 -7.51 -15.75
CA THR A 339 -30.71 -8.40 -15.28
C THR A 339 -30.36 -9.10 -13.96
N LEU A 340 -31.38 -9.36 -13.15
CA LEU A 340 -31.21 -10.11 -11.91
C LEU A 340 -31.04 -11.61 -12.23
N LEU A 341 -29.80 -12.08 -12.20
CA LEU A 341 -29.48 -13.48 -12.46
C LEU A 341 -30.04 -14.39 -11.36
N ARG A 342 -30.87 -15.36 -11.75
CA ARG A 342 -31.43 -16.40 -10.87
C ARG A 342 -31.09 -17.78 -11.39
N PHE A 343 -30.75 -18.71 -10.50
CA PHE A 343 -30.58 -20.10 -10.91
C PHE A 343 -31.95 -20.75 -11.07
N GLN A 344 -32.24 -21.22 -12.28
CA GLN A 344 -33.45 -21.99 -12.54
C GLN A 344 -33.33 -23.38 -11.92
N LYS A 345 -34.42 -23.85 -11.33
CA LYS A 345 -34.56 -25.24 -10.92
C LYS A 345 -34.48 -26.11 -12.16
N THR A 346 -33.56 -27.08 -12.19
CA THR A 346 -33.54 -28.07 -13.25
C THR A 346 -34.84 -28.86 -13.12
N GLU A 347 -35.78 -28.71 -14.05
CA GLU A 347 -36.89 -29.64 -14.16
C GLU A 347 -36.27 -30.99 -14.51
N GLU A 348 -36.26 -31.90 -13.54
CA GLU A 348 -36.00 -33.30 -13.81
C GLU A 348 -37.10 -33.75 -14.75
N ASN A 349 -36.79 -33.80 -16.04
CA ASN A 349 -37.61 -34.50 -17.01
C ASN A 349 -37.67 -35.94 -16.54
N VAL A 350 -38.70 -36.25 -15.76
CA VAL A 350 -39.12 -37.62 -15.47
C VAL A 350 -39.59 -38.17 -16.80
N SER A 351 -38.65 -38.73 -17.56
CA SER A 351 -38.94 -39.52 -18.74
C SER A 351 -39.80 -40.69 -18.28
N VAL A 352 -41.11 -40.58 -18.52
CA VAL A 352 -42.09 -41.65 -18.31
C VAL A 352 -41.92 -42.73 -19.36
#